data_AF-A0A3M7P3H9-F1
#
_entry.id   AF-A0A3M7P3H9-F1
#
_cell.length_a   1.000
_cell.length_b   1.000
_cell.length_c   1.000
_cell.angle_alpha   90.00
_cell.angle_beta   90.00
_cell.angle_gamma   90.00
#
_symmetry.space_group_name_H-M   'P 1'
#
loop_
_entity.id
_entity.type
_entity.pdbx_description
1 polymer ?
#
loop_
_entity_poly.entity_id
_entity_poly.type
_entity_poly.pdbx_seq_one_letter_code
_entity_poly.pdbx_strand_id
1 'polypeptide(L)'
;MDFISNLAKEDNQNYCLAYTLTGQDFSNGTIGAAWTGVPKSNVGICARENNSSGTIKTYNTGFITIVNEKCRLTNYQIKLAFAHEVGHSFGALHDQNYDDDERCSPSYFKGGDFLMSKKLGDQKFNGSICGNGIVEPGEECDCGYFDECLESCCYWADYQVKNKRCKLKGNSVCSPSQGECCGPECNFKDNSTTCGKSIDKDCNYERTCSGRSVNCPFDDSKLPDYSMCSLNTSLCIERKCQSSLCEKFNMTKCSLNESSEETSFCHLACQGELTKNVCTDSFQIPEMINHFNPIDLELKTGSKCLNDEGYCDKKKLCQKIRKKNPQKWQIVGLLKSGDKKQNEIAKLLGVSPKCVSSTKKRYEDTGSVSDRSRSGRPRKLT
;
A
#
# COMPACT_ATOMS: atom_id res chain seq x y z
N MET A 1 20.58 14.14 -19.05
CA MET A 1 20.25 12.99 -19.92
C MET A 1 21.00 11.71 -19.52
N ASP A 2 22.24 11.79 -19.05
CA ASP A 2 23.02 10.57 -18.74
C ASP A 2 22.48 9.75 -17.55
N PHE A 3 21.88 10.41 -16.55
CA PHE A 3 21.38 9.73 -15.35
C PHE A 3 20.27 8.71 -15.66
N ILE A 4 19.18 9.13 -16.31
CA ILE A 4 18.08 8.23 -16.67
C ILE A 4 18.49 7.15 -17.67
N SER A 5 19.43 7.45 -18.58
CA SER A 5 19.95 6.44 -19.50
C SER A 5 20.82 5.39 -18.79
N ASN A 6 21.43 5.72 -17.66
CA ASN A 6 22.15 4.74 -16.84
C ASN A 6 21.19 3.89 -16.02
N LEU A 7 20.13 4.49 -15.45
CA LEU A 7 19.07 3.74 -14.77
C LEU A 7 18.44 2.67 -15.68
N ALA A 8 18.25 3.01 -16.95
CA ALA A 8 17.69 2.08 -17.93
C ALA A 8 18.58 0.85 -18.20
N LYS A 9 19.83 0.80 -17.74
CA LYS A 9 20.72 -0.36 -17.91
C LYS A 9 20.56 -1.41 -16.81
N GLU A 10 19.85 -1.08 -15.72
CA GLU A 10 19.57 -2.00 -14.62
C GLU A 10 18.50 -3.02 -15.01
N ASP A 11 18.51 -4.21 -14.39
CA ASP A 11 17.47 -5.23 -14.61
C ASP A 11 16.19 -4.84 -13.85
N ASN A 12 15.18 -4.40 -14.61
CA ASN A 12 13.88 -4.00 -14.09
C ASN A 12 12.72 -4.85 -14.65
N GLN A 13 13.01 -6.06 -15.15
CA GLN A 13 12.03 -6.92 -15.85
C GLN A 13 10.85 -7.40 -14.99
N ASN A 14 11.08 -7.48 -13.68
CA ASN A 14 10.11 -7.99 -12.71
C ASN A 14 9.16 -6.90 -12.19
N TYR A 15 9.35 -5.66 -12.61
CA TYR A 15 8.59 -4.52 -12.12
C TYR A 15 7.86 -3.80 -13.27
N CYS A 16 6.67 -3.27 -12.98
CA CYS A 16 5.95 -2.43 -13.94
C CYS A 16 6.75 -1.15 -14.24
N LEU A 17 7.32 -0.54 -13.20
CA LEU A 17 8.18 0.64 -13.26
C LEU A 17 9.27 0.53 -12.19
N ALA A 18 10.42 1.15 -12.45
CA ALA A 18 11.51 1.30 -11.49
C ALA A 18 11.93 2.77 -11.38
N TYR A 19 11.85 3.33 -10.17
CA TYR A 19 12.16 4.75 -9.94
C TYR A 19 13.28 4.92 -8.93
N THR A 20 14.12 5.92 -9.18
CA THR A 20 15.21 6.30 -8.26
C THR A 20 14.91 7.64 -7.61
N LEU A 21 14.97 7.69 -6.28
CA LEU A 21 15.00 8.93 -5.52
C LEU A 21 16.45 9.34 -5.29
N THR A 22 16.81 10.58 -5.63
CA THR A 22 18.20 11.08 -5.50
C THR A 22 18.26 12.43 -4.80
N GLY A 23 19.42 12.77 -4.22
CA GLY A 23 19.75 14.10 -3.71
C GLY A 23 20.54 14.96 -4.70
N GLN A 24 20.67 14.51 -5.94
CA GLN A 24 21.41 15.24 -6.98
C GLN A 24 20.63 16.46 -7.45
N ASP A 25 21.27 17.62 -7.42
CA ASP A 25 20.75 18.84 -8.01
C ASP A 25 21.04 18.83 -9.53
N PHE A 26 19.98 18.84 -10.34
CA PHE A 26 20.09 18.77 -11.79
C PHE A 26 20.03 20.17 -12.41
N SER A 27 20.78 20.37 -13.49
CA SER A 27 20.78 21.64 -14.25
C SER A 27 19.38 21.98 -14.77
N ASN A 28 19.07 23.28 -14.84
CA ASN A 28 17.78 23.85 -15.30
C ASN A 28 16.57 23.56 -14.40
N GLY A 29 16.78 23.24 -13.13
CA GLY A 29 15.68 23.07 -12.18
C GLY A 29 14.88 21.78 -12.38
N THR A 30 15.44 20.78 -13.06
CA THR A 30 14.79 19.49 -13.27
C THR A 30 14.59 18.76 -11.95
N ILE A 31 13.33 18.54 -11.57
CA ILE A 31 12.95 17.79 -10.36
C ILE A 31 12.77 16.29 -10.61
N GLY A 32 12.61 15.87 -11.87
CA GLY A 32 12.39 14.48 -12.26
C GLY A 32 12.52 14.26 -13.77
N ALA A 33 12.56 12.99 -14.16
CA ALA A 33 12.35 12.59 -15.55
C ALA A 33 11.91 11.12 -15.63
N ALA A 34 11.11 10.79 -16.64
CA ALA A 34 10.69 9.43 -16.96
C ALA A 34 10.62 9.18 -18.47
N TRP A 35 10.67 7.91 -18.84
CA TRP A 35 10.38 7.49 -20.22
C TRP A 35 8.88 7.51 -20.49
N THR A 36 8.44 8.38 -21.39
CA THR A 36 7.01 8.52 -21.70
C THR A 36 6.46 7.28 -22.41
N GLY A 37 5.41 6.68 -21.85
CA GLY A 37 4.72 5.54 -22.44
C GLY A 37 4.11 5.89 -23.79
N VAL A 38 4.25 5.00 -24.77
CA VAL A 38 3.65 5.18 -26.10
C VAL A 38 2.89 3.91 -26.48
N PRO A 39 1.61 4.01 -26.87
CA PRO A 39 0.85 2.84 -27.30
C PRO A 39 1.56 2.07 -28.41
N LYS A 40 1.63 0.75 -28.27
CA LYS A 40 2.31 -0.19 -29.20
C LYS A 40 3.84 -0.03 -29.28
N SER A 41 4.46 0.71 -28.37
CA SER A 41 5.91 0.84 -28.25
C SER A 41 6.41 0.20 -26.95
N ASN A 42 7.68 -0.22 -26.93
CA ASN A 42 8.31 -0.83 -25.75
C ASN A 42 8.97 0.24 -24.85
N VAL A 43 8.15 1.12 -24.25
CA VAL A 43 8.58 2.26 -23.43
C VAL A 43 7.50 2.61 -22.40
N GLY A 44 7.90 3.09 -21.22
CA GLY A 44 6.99 3.42 -20.12
C GLY A 44 6.59 2.19 -19.31
N ILE A 45 5.34 2.15 -18.82
CA ILE A 45 4.84 1.05 -17.99
C ILE A 45 5.03 -0.31 -18.66
N CYS A 46 5.53 -1.28 -17.89
CA CYS A 46 5.73 -2.67 -18.30
C CYS A 46 6.65 -2.84 -19.54
N ALA A 47 7.50 -1.86 -19.85
CA ALA A 47 8.50 -2.01 -20.90
C ALA A 47 9.45 -3.18 -20.57
N ARG A 48 9.71 -4.02 -21.56
CA ARG A 48 10.59 -5.18 -21.49
C ARG A 48 11.99 -4.83 -21.95
N GLU A 49 12.94 -5.71 -21.68
CA GLU A 49 14.30 -5.56 -22.17
C GLU A 49 14.36 -5.37 -23.68
N ASN A 50 15.20 -4.44 -24.10
CA ASN A 50 15.51 -4.16 -25.47
C ASN A 50 17.03 -4.24 -25.67
N ASN A 51 17.45 -5.03 -26.66
CA ASN A 51 18.86 -5.20 -27.03
C ASN A 51 19.13 -4.58 -28.41
N SER A 52 18.98 -3.26 -28.51
CA SER A 52 19.12 -2.53 -29.78
C SER A 52 20.55 -2.06 -30.09
N SER A 53 21.53 -2.24 -29.18
CA SER A 53 22.88 -1.67 -29.36
C SER A 53 24.02 -2.41 -28.64
N GLY A 54 23.81 -3.68 -28.26
CA GLY A 54 24.79 -4.46 -27.47
C GLY A 54 24.80 -4.13 -25.98
N THR A 55 23.96 -3.20 -25.52
CA THR A 55 23.65 -2.96 -24.11
C THR A 55 22.18 -3.26 -23.87
N ILE A 56 21.89 -4.13 -22.90
CA ILE A 56 20.53 -4.43 -22.46
C ILE A 56 19.98 -3.19 -21.76
N LYS A 57 18.80 -2.72 -22.18
CA LYS A 57 18.10 -1.62 -21.54
C LYS A 57 16.62 -1.92 -21.32
N THR A 58 16.07 -1.45 -20.20
CA THR A 58 14.64 -1.47 -19.88
C THR A 58 14.14 -0.02 -19.74
N TYR A 59 13.22 0.40 -20.61
CA TYR A 59 12.70 1.77 -20.64
C TYR A 59 11.46 1.98 -19.76
N ASN A 60 11.36 1.26 -18.64
CA ASN A 60 10.35 1.38 -17.59
C ASN A 60 10.87 2.16 -16.38
N THR A 61 11.86 3.04 -16.59
CA THR A 61 12.58 3.74 -15.53
C THR A 61 12.26 5.23 -15.45
N GLY A 62 12.37 5.79 -14.24
CA GLY A 62 12.34 7.23 -14.01
C GLY A 62 13.12 7.63 -12.76
N PHE A 63 13.24 8.93 -12.50
CA PHE A 63 13.83 9.42 -11.26
C PHE A 63 13.16 10.69 -10.77
N ILE A 64 13.30 10.93 -9.46
CA ILE A 64 12.93 12.18 -8.78
C ILE A 64 14.10 12.63 -7.92
N THR A 65 14.38 13.92 -7.90
CA THR A 65 15.31 14.51 -6.93
C THR A 65 14.57 15.14 -5.75
N ILE A 66 15.19 15.12 -4.58
CA ILE A 66 14.74 15.83 -3.38
C ILE A 66 15.44 17.19 -3.21
N VAL A 67 16.32 17.56 -4.14
CA VAL A 67 17.09 18.81 -4.13
C VAL A 67 16.91 19.53 -5.47
N ASN A 68 16.63 20.82 -5.40
CA ASN A 68 16.54 21.69 -6.56
C ASN A 68 17.14 23.05 -6.23
N GLU A 69 18.03 23.57 -7.08
CA GLU A 69 18.73 24.84 -6.84
C GLU A 69 19.39 24.90 -5.44
N LYS A 70 20.00 23.79 -5.01
CA LYS A 70 20.63 23.56 -3.70
C LYS A 70 19.67 23.61 -2.49
N CYS A 71 18.37 23.70 -2.71
CA CYS A 71 17.35 23.66 -1.67
C CYS A 71 16.64 22.31 -1.65
N ARG A 72 16.27 21.84 -0.44
CA ARG A 72 15.51 20.59 -0.28
C ARG A 72 14.03 20.85 -0.59
N LEU A 73 13.45 20.02 -1.46
CA LEU A 73 12.02 20.05 -1.79
C LEU A 73 11.16 19.53 -0.63
N THR A 74 9.92 20.04 -0.53
CA THR A 74 8.94 19.56 0.45
C THR A 74 8.40 18.18 0.09
N ASN A 75 7.85 17.45 1.06
CA ASN A 75 7.22 16.14 0.80
C ASN A 75 6.05 16.23 -0.19
N TYR A 76 5.36 17.37 -0.25
CA TYR A 76 4.29 17.60 -1.22
C TYR A 76 4.84 17.75 -2.64
N GLN A 77 5.86 18.59 -2.82
CA GLN A 77 6.54 18.77 -4.11
C GLN A 77 7.12 17.45 -4.62
N ILE A 78 7.76 16.65 -3.76
CA ILE A 78 8.30 15.33 -4.14
C ILE A 78 7.19 14.38 -4.59
N LYS A 79 6.04 14.35 -3.90
CA LYS A 79 4.90 13.50 -4.27
C LYS A 79 4.27 13.92 -5.60
N LEU A 80 4.13 15.23 -5.83
CA LEU A 80 3.63 15.77 -7.09
C LEU A 80 4.58 15.46 -8.24
N ALA A 81 5.87 15.73 -8.08
CA ALA A 81 6.89 15.42 -9.07
C ALA A 81 6.88 13.92 -9.39
N PHE A 82 6.85 13.06 -8.36
CA PHE A 82 6.77 11.61 -8.56
C PHE A 82 5.51 11.20 -9.35
N ALA A 83 4.34 11.71 -8.98
CA ALA A 83 3.10 11.40 -9.66
C ALA A 83 3.10 11.90 -11.13
N HIS A 84 3.68 13.07 -11.39
CA HIS A 84 3.84 13.62 -12.74
C HIS A 84 4.73 12.73 -13.62
N GLU A 85 5.90 12.34 -13.13
CA GLU A 85 6.78 11.45 -13.88
C GLU A 85 6.15 10.07 -14.10
N VAL A 86 5.40 9.55 -13.12
CA VAL A 86 4.62 8.32 -13.31
C VAL A 86 3.54 8.52 -14.37
N GLY A 87 2.90 9.70 -14.43
CA GLY A 87 1.95 10.05 -15.49
C GLY A 87 2.58 9.94 -16.89
N HIS A 88 3.80 10.43 -17.07
CA HIS A 88 4.56 10.21 -18.30
C HIS A 88 4.78 8.73 -18.60
N SER A 89 5.18 7.93 -17.62
CA SER A 89 5.34 6.48 -17.80
C SER A 89 4.04 5.78 -18.24
N PHE A 90 2.88 6.28 -17.82
CA PHE A 90 1.56 5.83 -18.27
C PHE A 90 1.17 6.34 -19.67
N GLY A 91 1.96 7.23 -20.24
CA GLY A 91 1.79 7.80 -21.57
C GLY A 91 1.04 9.14 -21.60
N ALA A 92 0.84 9.78 -20.45
CA ALA A 92 0.33 11.13 -20.41
C ALA A 92 1.40 12.09 -20.97
N LEU A 93 1.00 12.93 -21.92
CA LEU A 93 1.78 14.08 -22.35
C LEU A 93 1.54 15.22 -21.37
N HIS A 94 2.38 16.26 -21.44
CA HIS A 94 2.04 17.50 -20.76
C HIS A 94 0.68 18.01 -21.25
N ASP A 95 -0.08 18.60 -20.33
CA ASP A 95 -1.28 19.37 -20.66
C ASP A 95 -0.84 20.47 -21.66
N GLN A 96 -1.31 20.36 -22.91
CA GLN A 96 -0.70 21.05 -24.06
C GLN A 96 -0.72 22.58 -23.94
N ASN A 97 0.34 23.19 -24.51
CA ASN A 97 0.75 24.60 -24.47
C ASN A 97 -0.18 25.64 -25.13
N TYR A 98 -1.50 25.43 -25.16
CA TYR A 98 -2.39 26.58 -25.37
C TYR A 98 -2.65 27.14 -23.97
N ASP A 99 -1.98 28.23 -23.63
CA ASP A 99 -2.16 29.00 -22.38
C ASP A 99 -3.62 29.44 -22.11
N ASP A 100 -4.59 29.01 -22.93
CA ASP A 100 -6.02 29.31 -22.88
C ASP A 100 -6.95 28.06 -22.87
N ASP A 101 -6.45 26.81 -22.89
CA ASP A 101 -7.36 25.65 -22.73
C ASP A 101 -7.66 25.38 -21.24
N GLU A 102 -8.64 26.12 -20.70
CA GLU A 102 -9.14 25.97 -19.33
C GLU A 102 -9.56 24.54 -18.97
N ARG A 103 -9.76 23.64 -19.96
CA ARG A 103 -10.11 22.25 -19.69
C ARG A 103 -8.94 21.44 -19.13
N CYS A 104 -7.70 21.81 -19.45
CA CYS A 104 -6.50 21.07 -19.07
C CYS A 104 -5.46 21.94 -18.31
N SER A 105 -5.61 23.26 -18.32
CA SER A 105 -4.84 24.18 -17.47
C SER A 105 -5.80 25.25 -16.92
N PRO A 106 -6.64 24.91 -15.92
CA PRO A 106 -7.58 25.85 -15.33
C PRO A 106 -6.86 27.01 -14.65
N SER A 107 -7.50 28.19 -14.66
CA SER A 107 -7.03 29.31 -13.84
C SER A 107 -7.01 28.92 -12.36
N TYR A 108 -6.19 29.62 -11.57
CA TYR A 108 -6.14 29.46 -10.11
C TYR A 108 -7.54 29.50 -9.45
N PHE A 109 -8.41 30.41 -9.90
CA PHE A 109 -9.78 30.55 -9.38
C PHE A 109 -10.72 29.39 -9.73
N LYS A 110 -10.29 28.47 -10.60
CA LYS A 110 -11.02 27.27 -11.02
C LYS A 110 -10.34 25.97 -10.57
N GLY A 111 -9.40 26.07 -9.62
CA GLY A 111 -8.68 24.90 -9.07
C GLY A 111 -7.22 24.77 -9.53
N GLY A 112 -6.75 25.65 -10.42
CA GLY A 112 -5.35 25.66 -10.86
C GLY A 112 -4.98 24.53 -11.82
N ASP A 113 -3.69 24.47 -12.15
CA ASP A 113 -3.12 23.51 -13.10
C ASP A 113 -3.23 22.05 -12.62
N PHE A 114 -3.47 21.12 -13.55
CA PHE A 114 -3.48 19.69 -13.25
C PHE A 114 -2.07 19.09 -13.16
N LEU A 115 -2.02 17.82 -12.74
CA LEU A 115 -0.79 17.08 -12.47
C LEU A 115 0.20 17.07 -13.65
N MET A 116 -0.27 17.02 -14.89
CA MET A 116 0.57 16.95 -16.09
C MET A 116 0.92 18.32 -16.67
N SER A 117 0.69 19.40 -15.92
CA SER A 117 1.12 20.74 -16.33
C SER A 117 2.63 20.77 -16.54
N LYS A 118 3.05 21.29 -17.68
CA LYS A 118 4.47 21.54 -17.99
C LYS A 118 5.12 22.44 -16.94
N LYS A 119 4.33 23.34 -16.34
CA LYS A 119 4.81 24.21 -15.27
C LYS A 119 5.29 23.39 -14.08
N LEU A 120 4.77 22.21 -13.79
CA LEU A 120 5.24 21.42 -12.65
C LEU A 120 6.69 20.95 -12.81
N GLY A 121 7.12 20.61 -14.03
CA GLY A 121 8.49 20.21 -14.35
C GLY A 121 9.47 21.39 -14.51
N ASP A 122 8.95 22.57 -14.87
CA ASP A 122 9.70 23.83 -15.04
C ASP A 122 9.49 24.81 -13.84
N GLN A 123 8.74 24.42 -12.80
CA GLN A 123 8.35 25.34 -11.73
C GLN A 123 9.52 25.54 -10.79
N LYS A 124 10.04 26.76 -10.86
CA LYS A 124 10.41 27.48 -9.65
C LYS A 124 9.15 27.57 -8.78
N PHE A 125 8.99 26.65 -7.85
CA PHE A 125 7.96 26.72 -6.81
C PHE A 125 8.27 27.90 -5.89
N ASN A 126 7.91 29.09 -6.33
CA ASN A 126 8.07 30.32 -5.56
C ASN A 126 6.68 30.79 -5.12
N GLY A 127 6.20 30.26 -3.99
CA GLY A 127 5.03 30.79 -3.29
C GLY A 127 4.25 29.73 -2.50
N SER A 128 3.79 30.12 -1.32
CA SER A 128 2.78 29.41 -0.51
C SER A 128 1.38 29.59 -1.10
N ILE A 129 0.55 28.55 -1.05
CA ILE A 129 -0.83 28.55 -1.55
C ILE A 129 -1.81 28.34 -0.40
N CYS A 130 -2.42 29.44 0.03
CA CYS A 130 -3.46 29.40 1.04
C CYS A 130 -4.73 28.76 0.49
N GLY A 131 -5.16 27.65 1.10
CA GLY A 131 -6.36 26.88 0.79
C GLY A 131 -6.11 25.45 0.33
N ASN A 132 -4.86 25.00 0.29
CA ASN A 132 -4.51 23.62 -0.11
C ASN A 132 -4.45 22.65 1.09
N GLY A 133 -4.68 23.15 2.31
CA GLY A 133 -4.70 22.36 3.54
C GLY A 133 -3.29 22.07 4.09
N ILE A 134 -2.27 22.77 3.62
CA ILE A 134 -0.87 22.57 4.02
C ILE A 134 -0.30 23.91 4.46
N VAL A 135 0.23 23.97 5.68
CA VAL A 135 0.84 25.20 6.20
C VAL A 135 2.20 25.44 5.54
N GLU A 136 2.31 26.51 4.79
CA GLU A 136 3.51 26.90 4.03
C GLU A 136 4.14 28.23 4.53
N PRO A 137 5.38 28.58 4.11
CA PRO A 137 6.00 29.83 4.54
C PRO A 137 5.14 31.06 4.25
N GLY A 138 4.81 31.84 5.28
CA GLY A 138 3.94 33.01 5.17
C GLY A 138 2.52 32.76 5.71
N GLU A 139 2.16 31.51 5.96
CA GLU A 139 0.89 31.09 6.57
C GLU A 139 1.12 30.67 8.02
N GLU A 140 0.11 30.86 8.86
CA GLU A 140 0.14 30.30 10.22
C GLU A 140 -0.64 28.99 10.29
N CYS A 141 -1.67 28.84 9.46
CA CYS A 141 -2.55 27.68 9.40
C CYS A 141 -3.18 27.62 8.00
N ASP A 142 -3.69 26.46 7.58
CA ASP A 142 -4.45 26.34 6.34
C ASP A 142 -5.51 25.23 6.47
N CYS A 143 -6.76 25.64 6.69
CA CYS A 143 -7.89 24.73 6.82
C CYS A 143 -8.66 24.51 5.51
N GLY A 144 -8.19 25.07 4.38
CA GLY A 144 -8.92 25.05 3.11
C GLY A 144 -9.83 26.26 2.89
N TYR A 145 -10.76 26.12 1.94
CA TYR A 145 -11.76 27.15 1.61
C TYR A 145 -12.93 27.16 2.60
N PHE A 146 -13.84 28.13 2.49
CA PHE A 146 -14.94 28.33 3.45
C PHE A 146 -15.76 27.07 3.78
N ASP A 147 -16.06 26.23 2.80
CA ASP A 147 -16.85 25.01 2.94
C ASP A 147 -16.05 23.78 3.43
N GLU A 148 -14.73 23.82 3.29
CA GLU A 148 -13.80 22.77 3.73
C GLU A 148 -13.25 23.03 5.14
N CYS A 149 -13.19 24.29 5.55
CA CYS A 149 -12.65 24.72 6.83
C CYS A 149 -13.62 24.44 7.98
N LEU A 150 -13.57 23.20 8.48
CA LEU A 150 -14.41 22.73 9.60
C LEU A 150 -13.91 23.19 10.98
N GLU A 151 -12.67 23.66 11.08
CA GLU A 151 -12.08 24.09 12.34
C GLU A 151 -12.34 25.58 12.63
N SER A 152 -12.40 25.95 13.91
CA SER A 152 -12.61 27.34 14.33
C SER A 152 -11.32 28.14 14.52
N CYS A 153 -10.16 27.50 14.39
CA CYS A 153 -8.87 28.07 14.79
C CYS A 153 -8.18 28.86 13.68
N CYS A 154 -8.57 28.63 12.42
CA CYS A 154 -7.96 29.24 11.25
C CYS A 154 -8.97 30.07 10.46
N TYR A 155 -8.52 31.16 9.84
CA TYR A 155 -9.29 31.83 8.81
C TYR A 155 -9.07 31.13 7.46
N TRP A 156 -10.16 30.76 6.80
CA TRP A 156 -10.18 30.07 5.51
C TRP A 156 -9.59 30.91 4.37
N ALA A 157 -9.29 30.24 3.25
CA ALA A 157 -8.52 30.82 2.16
C ALA A 157 -9.18 32.01 1.45
N ASP A 158 -10.50 31.99 1.26
CA ASP A 158 -11.27 33.07 0.65
C ASP A 158 -11.85 34.08 1.66
N TYR A 159 -11.30 34.14 2.89
CA TYR A 159 -11.73 35.12 3.90
C TYR A 159 -11.71 36.56 3.35
N GLN A 160 -12.73 37.36 3.70
CA GLN A 160 -12.98 38.68 3.11
C GLN A 160 -11.81 39.64 3.33
N VAL A 161 -11.10 39.47 4.45
CA VAL A 161 -9.96 40.29 4.84
C VAL A 161 -8.67 39.59 4.43
N LYS A 162 -8.06 40.04 3.32
CA LYS A 162 -6.92 39.36 2.66
C LYS A 162 -5.75 39.04 3.58
N ASN A 163 -5.37 39.96 4.48
CA ASN A 163 -4.25 39.77 5.41
C ASN A 163 -4.56 38.83 6.58
N LYS A 164 -5.80 38.34 6.70
CA LYS A 164 -6.19 37.35 7.69
C LYS A 164 -6.30 35.93 7.12
N ARG A 165 -6.25 35.75 5.80
CA ARG A 165 -6.32 34.42 5.16
C ARG A 165 -5.17 33.54 5.62
N CYS A 166 -5.45 32.29 5.96
CA CYS A 166 -4.45 31.33 6.46
C CYS A 166 -3.66 31.85 7.69
N LYS A 167 -4.40 32.56 8.56
CA LYS A 167 -3.91 33.07 9.85
C LYS A 167 -4.75 32.54 10.99
N LEU A 168 -4.14 32.44 12.17
CA LEU A 168 -4.85 31.98 13.37
C LEU A 168 -5.92 32.99 13.78
N LYS A 169 -7.03 32.47 14.30
CA LYS A 169 -8.19 33.26 14.69
C LYS A 169 -8.10 33.69 16.15
N GLY A 170 -8.08 35.00 16.40
CA GLY A 170 -8.17 35.54 17.76
C GLY A 170 -6.98 35.09 18.62
N ASN A 171 -7.27 34.37 19.71
CA ASN A 171 -6.27 33.87 20.67
C ASN A 171 -5.91 32.39 20.46
N SER A 172 -6.24 31.81 19.31
CA SER A 172 -5.84 30.44 18.98
C SER A 172 -4.32 30.28 19.10
N VAL A 173 -3.89 29.30 19.90
CA VAL A 173 -2.46 28.97 20.09
C VAL A 173 -1.96 28.13 18.92
N CYS A 174 -2.82 27.26 18.41
CA CYS A 174 -2.58 26.45 17.24
C CYS A 174 -3.86 26.20 16.44
N SER A 175 -3.70 25.55 15.29
CA SER A 175 -4.76 25.05 14.43
C SER A 175 -4.52 23.56 14.10
N PRO A 176 -5.56 22.70 14.09
CA PRO A 176 -5.47 21.33 13.59
C PRO A 176 -4.76 21.16 12.23
N SER A 177 -4.89 22.12 11.31
CA SER A 177 -4.15 22.10 10.03
C SER A 177 -2.63 22.14 10.19
N GLN A 178 -2.11 22.67 11.30
CA GLN A 178 -0.67 22.70 11.57
C GLN A 178 -0.12 21.34 12.00
N GLY A 179 -0.96 20.46 12.57
CA GLY A 179 -0.52 19.13 13.01
C GLY A 179 -1.46 18.42 13.99
N GLU A 180 -1.32 17.09 14.04
CA GLU A 180 -2.20 16.18 14.79
C GLU A 180 -2.23 16.44 16.31
N CYS A 181 -1.23 17.15 16.86
CA CYS A 181 -1.16 17.51 18.28
C CYS A 181 -1.80 18.86 18.63
N CYS A 182 -2.48 19.51 17.68
CA CYS A 182 -3.42 20.58 17.99
C CYS A 182 -4.84 20.03 18.14
N GLY A 183 -5.55 20.41 19.20
CA GLY A 183 -6.94 20.04 19.41
C GLY A 183 -7.93 21.02 18.75
N PRO A 184 -9.22 20.62 18.64
CA PRO A 184 -10.28 21.47 18.08
C PRO A 184 -10.52 22.76 18.90
N GLU A 185 -10.11 22.77 20.18
CA GLU A 185 -10.11 23.92 21.07
C GLU A 185 -8.95 24.91 20.82
N CYS A 186 -8.19 24.71 19.74
CA CYS A 186 -7.10 25.59 19.30
C CYS A 186 -5.93 25.69 20.29
N ASN A 187 -5.71 24.63 21.08
CA ASN A 187 -4.62 24.48 22.02
C ASN A 187 -3.87 23.16 21.79
N PHE A 188 -2.65 23.06 22.33
CA PHE A 188 -1.88 21.82 22.26
C PHE A 188 -2.58 20.71 23.07
N LYS A 189 -2.66 19.53 22.49
CA LYS A 189 -3.12 18.32 23.18
C LYS A 189 -2.12 17.93 24.27
N ASP A 190 -2.62 17.34 25.35
CA ASP A 190 -1.82 16.90 26.50
C ASP A 190 -0.71 15.91 26.13
N ASN A 191 0.33 15.85 26.97
CA ASN A 191 1.51 15.02 26.73
C ASN A 191 1.28 13.50 26.75
N SER A 192 0.10 13.07 27.19
CA SER A 192 -0.37 11.68 27.19
C SER A 192 -1.24 11.35 25.98
N THR A 193 -1.60 12.34 25.17
CA THR A 193 -2.47 12.14 24.01
C THR A 193 -1.71 11.46 22.90
N THR A 194 -2.18 10.30 22.44
CA THR A 194 -1.54 9.55 21.37
C THR A 194 -1.64 10.28 20.03
N CYS A 195 -0.56 10.21 19.25
CA CYS A 195 -0.43 10.89 17.96
C CYS A 195 0.39 10.06 16.97
N GLY A 196 0.27 10.38 15.68
CA GLY A 196 1.00 9.74 14.61
C GLY A 196 0.50 8.32 14.29
N LYS A 197 0.69 7.92 13.04
CA LYS A 197 0.49 6.51 12.66
C LYS A 197 1.64 5.68 13.22
N SER A 198 1.32 4.63 13.95
CA SER A 198 2.32 3.60 14.31
C SER A 198 2.69 2.83 13.04
N ILE A 199 3.99 2.64 12.79
CA ILE A 199 4.51 1.86 11.65
C ILE A 199 4.02 0.41 11.76
N ASP A 200 4.03 -0.10 12.99
CA ASP A 200 3.53 -1.40 13.40
C ASP A 200 3.08 -1.28 14.86
N LYS A 201 1.79 -1.46 15.12
CA LYS A 201 1.19 -1.31 16.47
C LYS A 201 1.79 -2.24 17.51
N ASP A 202 2.37 -3.37 17.07
CA ASP A 202 2.92 -4.38 17.97
C ASP A 202 4.43 -4.16 18.18
N CYS A 203 5.11 -3.43 17.29
CA CYS A 203 6.58 -3.27 17.30
C CYS A 203 7.07 -1.82 17.47
N ASN A 204 6.18 -0.88 17.76
CA ASN A 204 6.53 0.50 18.07
C ASN A 204 5.74 0.97 19.29
N TYR A 205 6.38 1.75 20.14
CA TYR A 205 5.66 2.46 21.19
C TYR A 205 4.64 3.42 20.59
N GLU A 206 3.49 3.57 21.27
CA GLU A 206 2.54 4.61 20.94
C GLU A 206 3.19 5.97 21.20
N ARG A 207 3.24 6.80 20.16
CA ARG A 207 3.78 8.16 20.29
C ARG A 207 2.73 9.03 20.93
N THR A 208 3.17 9.92 21.82
CA THR A 208 2.29 10.91 22.42
C THR A 208 2.74 12.31 22.07
N CYS A 209 1.79 13.24 22.09
CA CYS A 209 2.08 14.66 21.94
C CYS A 209 3.03 15.12 23.05
N SER A 210 3.73 16.22 22.85
CA SER A 210 4.62 16.79 23.87
C SER A 210 3.90 17.72 24.85
N GLY A 211 2.63 18.05 24.59
CA GLY A 211 1.91 19.11 25.31
C GLY A 211 2.28 20.53 24.88
N ARG A 212 3.23 20.71 23.94
CA ARG A 212 3.84 22.02 23.63
C ARG A 212 4.08 22.27 22.15
N SER A 213 3.66 21.36 21.28
CA SER A 213 3.94 21.41 19.84
C SER A 213 2.76 20.82 19.07
N VAL A 214 2.47 21.39 17.90
CA VAL A 214 1.49 20.86 16.92
C VAL A 214 1.98 19.57 16.25
N ASN A 215 3.30 19.41 16.15
CA ASN A 215 3.92 18.24 15.57
C ASN A 215 3.93 17.09 16.58
N CYS A 216 3.48 15.92 16.12
CA CYS A 216 3.71 14.68 16.84
C CYS A 216 5.22 14.41 16.88
N PRO A 217 5.83 14.25 18.06
CA PRO A 217 7.25 13.97 18.18
C PRO A 217 7.68 12.79 17.31
N PHE A 218 8.87 12.89 16.72
CA PHE A 218 9.54 11.72 16.19
C PHE A 218 10.04 10.91 17.38
N ASP A 219 9.58 9.67 17.48
CA ASP A 219 10.06 8.76 18.51
C ASP A 219 10.98 7.71 17.89
N ASP A 220 12.23 7.74 18.36
CA ASP A 220 13.27 6.76 18.06
C ASP A 220 13.21 5.57 19.03
N SER A 221 12.26 5.57 19.98
CA SER A 221 12.04 4.43 20.87
C SER A 221 11.53 3.24 20.05
N LYS A 222 12.48 2.36 19.73
CA LYS A 222 12.20 1.04 19.19
C LYS A 222 11.78 0.17 20.37
N LEU A 223 10.71 -0.62 20.20
CA LEU A 223 10.65 -1.83 21.00
C LEU A 223 11.95 -2.62 20.71
N PRO A 224 12.62 -3.18 21.73
CA PRO A 224 13.83 -3.95 21.51
C PRO A 224 13.64 -5.00 20.41
N ASP A 225 14.66 -5.23 19.59
CA ASP A 225 14.62 -6.36 18.66
C ASP A 225 14.34 -7.63 19.47
N TYR A 226 13.57 -8.55 18.88
CA TYR A 226 13.03 -9.74 19.53
C TYR A 226 11.95 -9.50 20.61
N SER A 227 11.41 -8.27 20.72
CA SER A 227 10.09 -8.06 21.32
C SER A 227 9.03 -8.88 20.58
N MET A 228 8.05 -9.39 21.32
CA MET A 228 7.00 -10.24 20.78
C MET A 228 5.91 -9.42 20.10
N CYS A 229 5.41 -9.89 18.96
CA CYS A 229 4.38 -9.24 18.15
C CYS A 229 3.45 -10.25 17.47
N SER A 230 2.36 -9.79 16.85
CA SER A 230 1.32 -10.64 16.26
C SER A 230 0.79 -11.68 17.26
N LEU A 231 0.34 -11.20 18.43
CA LEU A 231 -0.11 -12.03 19.55
C LEU A 231 0.96 -13.05 19.98
N ASN A 232 2.20 -12.60 20.15
CA ASN A 232 3.36 -13.35 20.65
C ASN A 232 3.94 -14.46 19.75
N THR A 233 3.42 -14.63 18.54
CA THR A 233 3.89 -15.67 17.60
C THR A 233 5.05 -15.22 16.71
N SER A 234 5.31 -13.92 16.67
CA SER A 234 6.31 -13.29 15.82
C SER A 234 7.17 -12.33 16.63
N LEU A 235 8.25 -11.85 16.02
CA LEU A 235 9.25 -11.00 16.63
C LEU A 235 9.42 -9.70 15.86
N CYS A 236 9.61 -8.62 16.62
CA CYS A 236 10.01 -7.33 16.11
C CYS A 236 11.47 -7.36 15.69
N ILE A 237 11.73 -7.06 14.42
CA ILE A 237 13.09 -6.81 13.91
C ILE A 237 13.02 -5.51 13.12
N GLU A 238 13.90 -4.56 13.44
CA GLU A 238 13.97 -3.27 12.74
C GLU A 238 12.60 -2.55 12.67
N ARG A 239 11.87 -2.52 13.79
CA ARG A 239 10.55 -1.86 13.95
C ARG A 239 9.38 -2.52 13.22
N LYS A 240 9.57 -3.71 12.64
CA LYS A 240 8.52 -4.47 11.94
C LYS A 240 8.28 -5.82 12.59
N CYS A 241 7.03 -6.23 12.68
CA CYS A 241 6.66 -7.58 13.07
C CYS A 241 6.88 -8.53 11.88
N GLN A 242 8.10 -9.03 11.70
CA GLN A 242 8.48 -9.76 10.48
C GLN A 242 9.20 -11.10 10.73
N SER A 243 9.74 -11.31 11.93
CA SER A 243 10.49 -12.51 12.28
C SER A 243 9.64 -13.51 13.05
N SER A 244 10.03 -14.77 13.08
CA SER A 244 9.31 -15.81 13.83
C SER A 244 9.90 -16.01 15.21
N LEU A 245 9.05 -16.37 16.20
CA LEU A 245 9.50 -16.77 17.52
C LEU A 245 10.57 -17.90 17.51
N CYS A 246 10.60 -18.74 16.47
CA CYS A 246 11.63 -19.77 16.27
C CYS A 246 13.07 -19.19 16.29
N GLU A 247 13.26 -17.94 15.85
CA GLU A 247 14.59 -17.32 15.77
C GLU A 247 15.21 -17.05 17.14
N LYS A 248 14.41 -16.92 18.22
CA LYS A 248 14.93 -16.85 19.60
C LYS A 248 15.72 -18.10 20.01
N PHE A 249 15.50 -19.21 19.31
CA PHE A 249 16.16 -20.49 19.54
C PHE A 249 17.08 -20.88 18.39
N ASN A 250 17.49 -19.91 17.54
CA ASN A 250 18.30 -20.15 16.34
C ASN A 250 17.66 -21.17 15.36
N MET A 251 16.33 -21.20 15.31
CA MET A 251 15.55 -22.03 14.39
C MET A 251 14.80 -21.18 13.38
N THR A 252 14.32 -21.80 12.31
CA THR A 252 13.48 -21.14 11.30
C THR A 252 12.05 -21.66 11.38
N LYS A 253 11.07 -20.80 11.04
CA LYS A 253 9.67 -21.21 10.93
C LYS A 253 9.48 -22.20 9.79
N CYS A 254 8.70 -23.25 10.02
CA CYS A 254 8.35 -24.25 9.02
C CYS A 254 6.84 -24.56 9.07
N SER A 255 6.38 -25.46 8.19
CA SER A 255 4.98 -25.90 8.13
C SER A 255 4.89 -27.41 8.29
N LEU A 256 3.99 -27.85 9.17
CA LEU A 256 3.74 -29.28 9.42
C LEU A 256 2.96 -29.91 8.26
N ASN A 257 3.26 -31.19 7.99
CA ASN A 257 2.63 -31.99 6.94
C ASN A 257 1.52 -32.89 7.50
N GLU A 258 0.62 -33.38 6.64
CA GLU A 258 -0.58 -34.18 7.00
C GLU A 258 -0.33 -35.50 7.74
N SER A 259 0.93 -35.91 7.93
CA SER A 259 1.29 -37.19 8.54
C SER A 259 1.15 -37.23 10.07
N SER A 260 0.89 -36.10 10.73
CA SER A 260 0.72 -36.03 12.18
C SER A 260 -0.77 -36.05 12.56
N GLU A 261 -1.28 -37.26 12.84
CA GLU A 261 -2.60 -37.44 13.43
C GLU A 261 -2.79 -36.51 14.64
N GLU A 262 -3.92 -35.80 14.66
CA GLU A 262 -4.41 -34.95 15.76
C GLU A 262 -3.56 -33.73 16.17
N THR A 263 -2.63 -33.25 15.35
CA THR A 263 -1.93 -31.97 15.64
C THR A 263 -2.65 -30.78 15.02
N SER A 264 -2.87 -29.72 15.80
CA SER A 264 -3.34 -28.45 15.25
C SER A 264 -2.26 -27.87 14.36
N PHE A 265 -2.49 -27.85 13.05
CA PHE A 265 -1.64 -27.14 12.07
C PHE A 265 -1.62 -25.61 12.27
N CYS A 266 -2.23 -25.12 13.35
CA CYS A 266 -2.25 -23.74 13.79
C CYS A 266 -1.36 -23.49 15.01
N HIS A 267 -0.49 -24.42 15.36
CA HIS A 267 0.65 -24.16 16.23
C HIS A 267 1.82 -23.60 15.42
N LEU A 268 2.70 -22.86 16.08
CA LEU A 268 4.00 -22.51 15.55
C LEU A 268 4.82 -23.80 15.38
N ALA A 269 5.49 -23.96 14.25
CA ALA A 269 6.41 -25.06 14.00
C ALA A 269 7.78 -24.51 13.62
N CYS A 270 8.83 -25.13 14.16
CA CYS A 270 10.21 -24.71 14.00
C CYS A 270 11.08 -25.85 13.48
N GLN A 271 12.11 -25.51 12.72
CA GLN A 271 13.15 -26.44 12.28
C GLN A 271 14.54 -25.84 12.55
N GLY A 272 15.44 -26.64 13.08
CA GLY A 272 16.85 -26.28 13.28
C GLY A 272 17.59 -27.34 14.10
N GLU A 273 18.72 -26.98 14.70
CA GLU A 273 19.58 -27.95 15.40
C GLU A 273 18.86 -28.69 16.54
N LEU A 274 18.07 -27.98 17.35
CA LEU A 274 17.29 -28.56 18.45
C LEU A 274 16.29 -29.63 17.99
N THR A 275 15.79 -29.50 16.75
CA THR A 275 14.84 -30.45 16.15
C THR A 275 15.51 -31.40 15.14
N LYS A 276 16.85 -31.44 15.08
CA LYS A 276 17.62 -32.20 14.08
C LYS A 276 17.22 -31.86 12.64
N ASN A 277 16.91 -30.59 12.39
CA ASN A 277 16.42 -30.04 11.13
C ASN A 277 15.09 -30.65 10.65
N VAL A 278 14.32 -31.25 11.55
CA VAL A 278 12.95 -31.71 11.28
C VAL A 278 11.98 -30.60 11.65
N CYS A 279 10.96 -30.37 10.83
CA CYS A 279 9.90 -29.44 11.17
C CYS A 279 9.04 -30.03 12.29
N THR A 280 9.13 -29.41 13.47
CA THR A 280 8.54 -29.93 14.71
C THR A 280 7.58 -28.90 15.28
N ASP A 281 6.43 -29.38 15.78
CA ASP A 281 5.47 -28.56 16.50
C ASP A 281 6.14 -27.95 17.73
N SER A 282 6.00 -26.64 17.95
CA SER A 282 6.59 -25.94 19.10
C SER A 282 6.20 -26.53 20.46
N PHE A 283 5.03 -27.18 20.57
CA PHE A 283 4.60 -27.91 21.77
C PHE A 283 5.39 -29.20 22.02
N GLN A 284 6.15 -29.68 21.03
CA GLN A 284 7.05 -30.82 21.13
C GLN A 284 8.52 -30.41 21.33
N ILE A 285 8.81 -29.11 21.45
CA ILE A 285 10.16 -28.58 21.66
C ILE A 285 10.29 -28.14 23.14
N PRO A 286 10.98 -28.93 23.99
CA PRO A 286 11.07 -28.67 25.44
C PRO A 286 11.52 -27.26 25.81
N GLU A 287 12.46 -26.70 25.05
CA GLU A 287 13.02 -25.37 25.27
C GLU A 287 11.95 -24.27 25.10
N MET A 288 11.01 -24.45 24.16
CA MET A 288 9.95 -23.48 23.88
C MET A 288 8.85 -23.54 24.92
N ILE A 289 8.37 -24.74 25.28
CA ILE A 289 7.30 -24.94 26.28
C ILE A 289 7.72 -24.50 27.69
N ASN A 290 9.01 -24.51 28.00
CA ASN A 290 9.53 -24.05 29.29
C ASN A 290 9.64 -22.51 29.38
N HIS A 291 9.70 -21.80 28.25
CA HIS A 291 9.87 -20.35 28.21
C HIS A 291 8.59 -19.58 27.88
N PHE A 292 7.62 -20.21 27.23
CA PHE A 292 6.44 -19.53 26.69
C PHE A 292 5.14 -20.21 27.14
N ASN A 293 4.07 -19.42 27.27
CA ASN A 293 2.76 -19.98 27.54
C ASN A 293 2.21 -20.65 26.28
N PRO A 294 1.31 -21.64 26.41
CA PRO A 294 0.65 -22.28 25.27
C PRO A 294 0.08 -21.29 24.23
N ILE A 295 -0.53 -20.19 24.70
CA ILE A 295 -1.14 -19.19 23.82
C ILE A 295 -0.13 -18.45 22.93
N ASP A 296 1.12 -18.34 23.36
CA ASP A 296 2.20 -17.66 22.62
C ASP A 296 2.73 -18.54 21.47
N LEU A 297 2.50 -19.85 21.56
CA LEU A 297 2.91 -20.86 20.60
C LEU A 297 1.82 -21.17 19.55
N GLU A 298 0.63 -20.57 19.68
CA GLU A 298 -0.46 -20.76 18.73
C GLU A 298 -0.58 -19.62 17.73
N LEU A 299 -0.62 -19.93 16.44
CA LEU A 299 -0.84 -18.96 15.37
C LEU A 299 -2.16 -18.17 15.56
N LYS A 300 -2.13 -16.89 15.17
CA LYS A 300 -3.31 -16.01 15.17
C LYS A 300 -4.36 -16.49 14.17
N THR A 301 -5.64 -16.27 14.48
CA THR A 301 -6.74 -16.46 13.53
C THR A 301 -6.47 -15.75 12.20
N GLY A 302 -6.63 -16.46 11.09
CA GLY A 302 -6.31 -15.98 9.74
C GLY A 302 -4.86 -16.20 9.32
N SER A 303 -3.99 -16.74 10.19
CA SER A 303 -2.65 -17.17 9.78
C SER A 303 -2.74 -18.33 8.81
N LYS A 304 -1.82 -18.38 7.85
CA LYS A 304 -1.70 -19.50 6.92
C LYS A 304 -1.23 -20.75 7.65
N CYS A 305 -1.75 -21.90 7.24
CA CYS A 305 -1.44 -23.21 7.78
C CYS A 305 -1.41 -24.27 6.66
N LEU A 306 -0.81 -25.43 6.96
CA LEU A 306 -0.69 -26.56 6.03
C LEU A 306 -0.05 -26.15 4.69
N ASN A 307 1.19 -25.67 4.70
CA ASN A 307 1.91 -25.21 3.50
C ASN A 307 1.09 -24.21 2.66
N ASP A 308 0.48 -23.22 3.32
CA ASP A 308 -0.38 -22.19 2.71
C ASP A 308 -1.70 -22.70 2.08
N GLU A 309 -2.09 -23.95 2.32
CA GLU A 309 -3.34 -24.51 1.80
C GLU A 309 -4.57 -24.20 2.67
N GLY A 310 -4.39 -23.56 3.83
CA GLY A 310 -5.46 -23.24 4.76
C GLY A 310 -5.24 -21.96 5.57
N TYR A 311 -6.25 -21.62 6.36
CA TYR A 311 -6.15 -20.55 7.36
C TYR A 311 -6.66 -21.01 8.72
N CYS A 312 -6.01 -20.54 9.78
CA CYS A 312 -6.41 -20.83 11.16
C CYS A 312 -7.71 -20.14 11.54
N ASP A 313 -8.68 -20.89 12.07
CA ASP A 313 -9.91 -20.32 12.60
C ASP A 313 -9.79 -19.95 14.09
N LYS A 314 -10.89 -19.43 14.66
CA LYS A 314 -10.97 -19.06 16.08
C LYS A 314 -10.81 -20.26 17.04
N LYS A 315 -11.00 -21.49 16.57
CA LYS A 315 -10.86 -22.73 17.34
C LYS A 315 -9.47 -23.36 17.16
N LYS A 316 -8.52 -22.65 16.54
CA LYS A 316 -7.17 -23.14 16.24
C LYS A 316 -7.18 -24.40 15.38
N LEU A 317 -8.14 -24.48 14.46
CA LEU A 317 -8.17 -25.52 13.44
C LEU A 317 -7.79 -24.92 12.09
N CYS A 318 -6.95 -25.64 11.35
CA CYS A 318 -6.58 -25.23 10.01
C CYS A 318 -7.72 -25.51 9.03
N GLN A 319 -8.41 -24.45 8.62
CA GLN A 319 -9.46 -24.52 7.62
C GLN A 319 -8.83 -24.50 6.23
N LYS A 320 -8.70 -25.67 5.62
CA LYS A 320 -8.26 -25.79 4.22
C LYS A 320 -9.09 -24.88 3.33
N ILE A 321 -8.41 -24.13 2.48
CA ILE A 321 -9.00 -23.43 1.36
C ILE A 321 -9.58 -24.51 0.45
N ARG A 322 -10.89 -24.74 0.56
CA ARG A 322 -11.60 -25.50 -0.48
C ARG A 322 -11.32 -24.76 -1.79
N LYS A 323 -10.56 -25.39 -2.70
CA LYS A 323 -10.42 -24.93 -4.09
C LYS A 323 -11.83 -24.90 -4.69
N LYS A 324 -12.55 -23.79 -4.49
CA LYS A 324 -13.85 -23.54 -5.11
C LYS A 324 -13.58 -23.58 -6.60
N ASN A 325 -14.26 -24.47 -7.31
CA ASN A 325 -14.16 -24.63 -8.77
C ASN A 325 -14.23 -23.24 -9.45
N PRO A 326 -13.08 -22.64 -9.82
CA PRO A 326 -13.04 -21.22 -10.18
C PRO A 326 -13.80 -20.97 -11.49
N GLN A 327 -13.91 -22.01 -12.33
CA GLN A 327 -14.59 -22.00 -13.61
C GLN A 327 -16.09 -21.68 -13.51
N LYS A 328 -16.82 -22.17 -12.50
CA LYS A 328 -18.27 -21.92 -12.40
C LYS A 328 -18.60 -20.47 -12.00
N TRP A 329 -17.78 -19.88 -11.12
CA TRP A 329 -17.92 -18.47 -10.76
C TRP A 329 -17.43 -17.55 -11.88
N GLN A 330 -16.40 -17.94 -12.63
CA GLN A 330 -15.99 -17.24 -13.86
C GLN A 330 -17.10 -17.25 -14.92
N ILE A 331 -17.82 -18.37 -15.10
CA ILE A 331 -19.00 -18.44 -15.97
C ILE A 331 -20.05 -17.40 -15.52
N VAL A 332 -20.39 -17.34 -14.22
CA VAL A 332 -21.38 -16.38 -13.70
C VAL A 332 -20.92 -14.93 -13.88
N GLY A 333 -19.66 -14.63 -13.59
CA GLY A 333 -19.11 -13.28 -13.78
C GLY A 333 -19.16 -12.81 -15.23
N LEU A 334 -18.75 -13.67 -16.17
CA LEU A 334 -18.80 -13.36 -17.61
C LEU A 334 -20.24 -13.23 -18.12
N LEU A 335 -21.17 -14.05 -17.63
CA LEU A 335 -22.59 -13.91 -17.97
C LEU A 335 -23.20 -12.60 -17.46
N LYS A 336 -22.80 -12.13 -16.27
CA LYS A 336 -23.26 -10.86 -15.69
C LYS A 336 -22.69 -9.63 -16.40
N SER A 337 -21.48 -9.73 -16.95
CA SER A 337 -20.89 -8.62 -17.74
C SER A 337 -21.69 -8.29 -19.00
N GLY A 338 -22.42 -9.27 -19.57
CA GLY A 338 -23.20 -9.08 -20.79
C GLY A 338 -22.38 -9.04 -22.09
N ASP A 339 -21.04 -8.98 -21.99
CA ASP A 339 -20.13 -8.76 -23.11
C ASP A 339 -19.91 -9.97 -24.03
N LYS A 340 -20.33 -11.17 -23.61
CA LYS A 340 -20.04 -12.42 -24.32
C LYS A 340 -21.23 -13.37 -24.35
N LYS A 341 -21.44 -14.02 -25.49
CA LYS A 341 -22.47 -15.07 -25.63
C LYS A 341 -22.02 -16.37 -24.96
N GLN A 342 -22.96 -17.23 -24.58
CA GLN A 342 -22.68 -18.49 -23.86
C GLN A 342 -21.66 -19.39 -24.57
N ASN A 343 -21.71 -19.45 -25.90
CA ASN A 343 -20.76 -20.25 -26.70
C ASN A 343 -19.33 -19.69 -26.68
N GLU A 344 -19.19 -18.37 -26.57
CA GLU A 344 -17.89 -17.71 -26.47
C GLU A 344 -17.29 -17.91 -25.07
N ILE A 345 -18.13 -17.83 -24.03
CA ILE A 345 -17.73 -18.15 -22.65
C ILE A 345 -17.29 -19.61 -22.55
N ALA A 346 -18.01 -20.53 -23.20
CA ALA A 346 -17.68 -21.95 -23.24
C ALA A 346 -16.29 -22.18 -23.87
N LYS A 347 -16.03 -21.54 -25.01
CA LYS A 347 -14.75 -21.63 -25.72
C LYS A 347 -13.60 -20.99 -24.93
N LEU A 348 -13.83 -19.83 -24.31
CA LEU A 348 -12.85 -19.10 -23.50
C LEU A 348 -12.41 -19.88 -22.26
N LEU A 349 -13.34 -20.58 -21.62
CA LEU A 349 -13.08 -21.33 -20.39
C LEU A 349 -12.80 -22.82 -20.61
N GLY A 350 -12.77 -23.29 -21.86
CA GLY A 350 -12.52 -24.69 -22.19
C GLY A 350 -13.60 -25.66 -21.67
N VAL A 351 -14.86 -25.22 -21.60
CA VAL A 351 -15.99 -26.02 -21.10
C VAL A 351 -17.05 -26.21 -22.17
N SER A 352 -17.96 -27.18 -21.97
CA SER A 352 -19.08 -27.37 -22.92
C SER A 352 -20.12 -26.24 -22.79
N PRO A 353 -20.82 -25.87 -23.88
CA PRO A 353 -21.95 -24.93 -23.81
C PRO A 353 -23.05 -25.38 -22.84
N LYS A 354 -23.21 -26.70 -22.68
CA LYS A 354 -24.13 -27.30 -21.70
C LYS A 354 -23.69 -27.03 -20.25
N CYS A 355 -22.39 -27.01 -19.98
CA CYS A 355 -21.85 -26.60 -18.68
C CYS A 355 -22.21 -25.13 -18.37
N VAL A 356 -22.04 -24.21 -19.34
CA VAL A 356 -22.37 -22.78 -19.18
C VAL A 356 -23.86 -22.57 -18.89
N SER A 357 -24.74 -23.17 -19.70
CA SER A 357 -26.19 -23.06 -19.53
C SER A 357 -26.68 -23.66 -18.20
N SER A 358 -26.16 -24.84 -17.80
CA SER A 358 -26.51 -25.47 -16.52
C SER A 358 -26.01 -24.67 -15.29
N THR A 359 -24.86 -24.01 -15.40
CA THR A 359 -24.31 -23.15 -14.35
C THR A 359 -25.13 -21.86 -14.22
N LYS A 360 -25.52 -21.25 -15.35
CA LYS A 360 -26.41 -20.09 -15.39
C LYS A 360 -27.72 -20.38 -14.68
N LYS A 361 -28.42 -21.45 -15.11
CA LYS A 361 -29.71 -21.84 -14.56
C LYS A 361 -29.63 -22.11 -13.06
N ARG A 362 -28.60 -22.84 -12.61
CA ARG A 362 -28.43 -23.14 -11.18
C ARG A 362 -28.18 -21.87 -10.36
N TYR A 363 -27.40 -20.93 -10.89
CA TYR A 363 -27.14 -19.67 -10.22
C TYR A 363 -28.41 -18.80 -10.13
N GLU A 364 -29.20 -18.73 -11.19
CA GLU A 364 -30.51 -18.05 -11.18
C GLU A 364 -31.48 -18.69 -10.18
N ASP A 365 -31.49 -20.02 -10.09
CA ASP A 365 -32.39 -20.77 -9.20
C ASP A 365 -31.99 -20.69 -7.71
N THR A 366 -30.68 -20.60 -7.40
CA THR A 366 -30.18 -20.82 -6.01
C THR A 366 -29.27 -19.73 -5.47
N GLY A 367 -28.87 -18.76 -6.29
CA GLY A 367 -27.82 -17.78 -5.95
C GLY A 367 -26.43 -18.38 -5.76
N SER A 368 -26.24 -19.68 -6.04
CA SER A 368 -25.00 -20.44 -5.84
C SER A 368 -24.66 -21.32 -7.03
N VAL A 369 -23.37 -21.64 -7.18
CA VAL A 369 -22.85 -22.59 -8.19
C VAL A 369 -22.31 -23.89 -7.58
N SER A 370 -22.61 -24.14 -6.30
CA SER A 370 -22.23 -25.39 -5.62
C SER A 370 -22.84 -26.62 -6.29
N ASP A 371 -22.14 -27.75 -6.22
CA ASP A 371 -22.72 -29.03 -6.59
C ASP A 371 -23.72 -29.48 -5.53
N ARG A 372 -24.88 -30.01 -5.96
CA ARG A 372 -25.78 -30.71 -5.04
C ARG A 372 -25.00 -31.88 -4.43
N SER A 373 -25.20 -32.12 -3.15
CA SER A 373 -24.87 -33.42 -2.56
C SER A 373 -25.52 -34.49 -3.46
N ARG A 374 -24.72 -35.41 -3.98
CA ARG A 374 -25.27 -36.57 -4.70
C ARG A 374 -26.14 -37.31 -3.71
N SER A 375 -27.47 -37.26 -3.87
CA SER A 375 -28.34 -38.24 -3.26
C SER A 375 -27.90 -39.60 -3.81
N GLY A 376 -27.41 -40.47 -2.92
CA GLY A 376 -26.96 -41.81 -3.29
C GLY A 376 -28.07 -42.52 -4.04
N ARG A 377 -27.77 -43.01 -5.25
CA ARG A 377 -28.62 -43.97 -5.94
C ARG A 377 -28.62 -45.25 -5.07
N PRO A 378 -29.77 -45.77 -4.62
CA PRO A 378 -29.79 -47.03 -3.89
C PRO A 378 -29.11 -48.11 -4.74
N ARG A 379 -28.20 -48.89 -4.13
CA ARG A 379 -27.67 -50.10 -4.78
C ARG A 379 -28.85 -50.99 -5.13
N LYS A 380 -28.98 -51.37 -6.41
CA LYS A 380 -29.84 -52.50 -6.77
C LYS A 380 -29.22 -53.73 -6.10
N LEU A 381 -29.96 -54.34 -5.18
CA LEU A 381 -29.72 -55.71 -4.76
C LEU A 381 -30.11 -56.59 -5.95
N THR A 382 -29.12 -57.23 -6.56
CA THR A 382 -29.26 -58.43 -7.38
C THR A 382 -28.28 -59.43 -6.82
#